data_AF-A0A1X7SWV6-F1
#
_entry.id   AF-A0A1X7SWV6-F1
#
_cell.length_a   1.000
_cell.length_b   1.000
_cell.length_c   1.000
_cell.angle_alpha   90.00
_cell.angle_beta   90.00
_cell.angle_gamma   90.00
#
_symmetry.space_group_name_H-M   'P 1'
#
loop_
_entity.id
_entity.type
_entity.pdbx_description
1 polymer ?
#
loop_
_entity_poly.entity_id
_entity_poly.type
_entity_poly.pdbx_seq_one_letter_code
_entity_poly.pdbx_strand_id
1 'polypeptide(L)' 'KMLQFVFLILLLSASVQFTESCTDGSVRLANPSLSYGAVEACTNGSWGSICSDFWNNNDASVVCKQLGYSPY' A
#
# COMPACT_ATOMS: atom_id res chain seq x y z
N LYS A 1 0.39 -33.56 -16.30
CA LYS A 1 0.48 -34.00 -14.88
C LYS A 1 1.06 -32.94 -13.92
N MET A 2 1.37 -31.72 -14.37
CA MET A 2 1.63 -30.56 -13.50
C MET A 2 0.60 -29.44 -13.76
N LEU A 3 0.21 -29.24 -15.03
CA LEU A 3 -0.88 -28.32 -15.43
C LEU A 3 -2.28 -28.68 -14.88
N GLN A 4 -2.56 -29.95 -14.60
CA GLN A 4 -3.89 -30.39 -14.17
C GLN A 4 -4.17 -30.07 -12.69
N PHE A 5 -3.11 -29.90 -11.88
CA PHE A 5 -3.22 -29.41 -10.50
C PHE A 5 -3.53 -27.92 -10.45
N VAL A 6 -3.04 -27.14 -11.41
CA VAL A 6 -3.33 -25.69 -11.52
C VAL A 6 -4.82 -25.46 -11.77
N PHE A 7 -5.45 -26.25 -12.65
CA PHE A 7 -6.89 -26.17 -12.90
C PHE A 7 -7.76 -26.60 -11.71
N LEU A 8 -7.31 -27.55 -10.88
CA LEU A 8 -8.05 -27.98 -9.69
C LEU A 8 -7.94 -26.97 -8.53
N ILE A 9 -6.81 -26.28 -8.41
CA ILE A 9 -6.62 -25.20 -7.44
C ILE A 9 -7.50 -24.00 -7.79
N LEU A 10 -7.65 -23.68 -9.09
CA LEU A 10 -8.49 -22.56 -9.57
C LEU A 10 -10.01 -22.77 -9.35
N LEU A 11 -10.49 -24.00 -9.21
CA LEU A 11 -11.91 -24.29 -8.97
C LEU A 11 -12.32 -24.24 -7.49
N LEU A 12 -11.36 -24.39 -6.56
CA LEU A 12 -11.63 -24.35 -5.12
C LEU A 12 -11.42 -22.97 -4.49
N SER A 13 -10.78 -22.04 -5.20
CA SER A 13 -10.61 -20.65 -4.78
C SER A 13 -11.62 -19.72 -5.47
N ALA A 14 -12.91 -20.03 -5.44
CA ALA A 14 -13.95 -19.07 -5.86
C ALA A 14 -14.16 -17.92 -4.84
N SER A 15 -13.31 -17.80 -3.82
CA SER A 15 -13.35 -16.70 -2.84
C SER A 15 -12.00 -16.26 -2.28
N VAL A 16 -10.85 -16.70 -2.82
CA VAL A 16 -9.60 -15.98 -2.53
C VAL A 16 -9.58 -14.80 -3.50
N GLN A 17 -10.24 -13.72 -3.11
CA GLN A 17 -9.92 -12.42 -3.69
C GLN A 17 -8.41 -12.28 -3.51
N PHE A 18 -7.64 -12.27 -4.60
CA PHE A 18 -6.33 -11.63 -4.55
C PHE A 18 -6.63 -10.14 -4.38
N THR A 19 -6.98 -9.76 -3.16
CA THR A 19 -6.90 -8.37 -2.73
C THR A 19 -5.43 -8.04 -2.86
N GLU A 20 -5.09 -6.95 -3.54
CA GLU A 20 -3.77 -6.34 -3.39
C GLU A 20 -3.61 -5.93 -1.92
N SER A 21 -3.27 -6.90 -1.07
CA SER A 21 -3.07 -6.70 0.34
C SER A 21 -1.74 -5.99 0.48
N CYS A 22 -1.79 -4.69 0.75
CA CYS A 22 -0.62 -3.98 1.19
C CYS A 22 -0.19 -4.47 2.59
N THR A 23 1.06 -4.21 2.96
CA THR A 23 1.55 -4.55 4.31
C THR A 23 1.15 -3.45 5.28
N ASP A 24 0.48 -3.78 6.38
CA ASP A 24 0.07 -2.81 7.40
C ASP A 24 1.23 -1.91 7.84
N GLY A 25 0.98 -0.62 7.90
CA GLY A 25 1.99 0.41 8.21
C GLY A 25 2.86 0.82 7.02
N SER A 26 2.66 0.22 5.83
CA SER A 26 3.29 0.74 4.61
C SER A 26 2.72 2.11 4.26
N VAL A 27 3.57 2.98 3.73
CA VAL A 27 3.19 4.30 3.23
C VAL A 27 3.57 4.44 1.76
N ARG A 28 2.79 5.21 1.00
CA ARG A 28 3.11 5.60 -0.37
C ARG A 28 2.61 6.98 -0.69
N LEU A 29 3.14 7.56 -1.76
CA LEU A 29 2.50 8.69 -2.43
C LEU A 29 1.48 8.15 -3.43
N ALA A 30 0.30 8.77 -3.49
CA ALA A 30 -0.75 8.39 -4.44
C ALA A 30 -0.25 8.46 -5.91
N ASN A 31 0.72 9.35 -6.19
CA ASN A 31 1.46 9.38 -7.44
C ASN A 31 2.96 9.13 -7.19
N PRO A 32 3.46 7.90 -7.40
CA PRO A 32 4.85 7.53 -7.09
C PRO A 32 5.88 8.13 -8.06
N SER A 33 5.45 8.72 -9.19
CA SER A 33 6.37 9.37 -10.13
C SER A 33 6.86 10.74 -9.65
N LEU A 34 6.31 11.24 -8.54
CA LEU A 34 6.66 12.53 -7.95
C LEU A 34 7.25 12.29 -6.55
N SER A 35 8.15 13.16 -6.11
CA SER A 35 8.64 13.20 -4.73
C SER A 35 7.71 14.00 -3.79
N TYR A 36 6.50 14.32 -4.23
CA TYR A 36 5.48 15.04 -3.48
C TYR A 36 4.08 14.55 -3.87
N GLY A 37 3.11 14.72 -2.98
CA GLY A 37 1.71 14.40 -3.27
C GLY A 37 0.92 14.00 -2.03
N ALA A 38 -0.29 13.51 -2.26
CA ALA A 38 -1.12 12.94 -1.21
C ALA A 38 -0.47 11.65 -0.67
N VAL A 39 -0.44 11.53 0.66
CA VAL A 39 0.07 10.34 1.35
C VAL A 39 -1.06 9.35 1.57
N GLU A 40 -0.79 8.09 1.26
CA GLU A 40 -1.65 6.97 1.57
C GLU A 40 -0.95 6.01 2.53
N ALA A 41 -1.69 5.46 3.49
CA ALA A 41 -1.23 4.46 4.43
C ALA A 41 -2.00 3.15 4.25
N CYS A 42 -1.31 2.04 4.44
CA CYS A 42 -1.94 0.73 4.43
C CYS A 42 -2.41 0.34 5.83
N THR A 43 -3.69 0.02 5.94
CA THR A 43 -4.30 -0.52 7.17
C THR A 43 -5.33 -1.60 6.82
N ASN A 44 -5.29 -2.73 7.51
CA ASN A 44 -6.15 -3.89 7.25
C ASN A 44 -6.12 -4.32 5.78
N GLY A 45 -4.93 -4.33 5.18
CA GLY A 45 -4.72 -4.73 3.79
C GLY A 45 -5.36 -3.79 2.75
N SER A 46 -5.69 -2.56 3.13
CA SER A 46 -6.27 -1.56 2.23
C SER A 46 -5.54 -0.23 2.33
N TRP A 47 -5.35 0.44 1.19
CA TRP A 47 -4.82 1.80 1.13
C TRP A 47 -5.91 2.82 1.46
N GLY A 48 -5.58 3.77 2.33
CA GLY A 48 -6.43 4.91 2.66
C GLY A 48 -5.64 6.21 2.66
N SER A 49 -6.31 7.33 2.38
CA SER A 49 -5.73 8.67 2.47
C SER A 49 -5.62 9.12 3.93
N ILE A 50 -4.60 9.92 4.23
CA ILE A 50 -4.43 10.53 5.55
C ILE A 50 -5.25 11.83 5.62
N CYS A 51 -6.00 12.01 6.71
CA CYS A 51 -6.71 13.27 6.96
C CYS A 51 -5.71 14.40 7.22
N SER A 52 -5.97 15.60 6.69
CA SER A 52 -5.10 16.77 6.86
C SER A 52 -5.12 17.36 8.28
N ASP A 53 -6.08 16.97 9.12
CA ASP A 53 -6.20 17.50 10.47
C ASP A 53 -4.97 17.10 11.31
N PHE A 54 -4.33 18.10 11.91
CA PHE A 54 -3.10 17.98 12.71
C PHE A 54 -1.86 17.50 11.95
N TRP A 55 -1.96 17.27 10.64
CA TRP A 55 -0.82 16.96 9.78
C TRP A 55 0.16 18.13 9.74
N ASN A 56 1.42 17.88 10.07
CA ASN A 56 2.47 18.89 10.08
C ASN A 56 3.79 18.37 9.47
N ASN A 57 4.79 19.25 9.41
CA ASN A 57 6.07 18.97 8.76
C ASN A 57 6.85 17.82 9.44
N ASN A 58 6.62 17.54 10.72
CA ASN A 58 7.24 16.40 11.38
C ASN A 58 6.68 15.08 10.82
N ASP A 59 5.37 15.01 10.59
CA ASP A 59 4.72 13.83 10.00
C ASP A 59 5.19 13.61 8.56
N ALA A 60 5.23 14.69 7.77
CA ALA A 60 5.76 14.66 6.40
C ALA A 60 7.23 14.20 6.37
N SER A 61 8.06 14.70 7.30
CA SER A 61 9.47 14.30 7.41
C SER A 61 9.65 12.82 7.71
N VAL A 62 8.77 12.22 8.51
CA VAL A 62 8.78 10.77 8.77
C VAL A 62 8.46 10.00 7.51
N VAL A 63 7.40 10.38 6.79
CA VAL A 63 7.00 9.70 5.54
C VAL A 63 8.07 9.83 4.46
N CYS A 64 8.63 11.02 4.26
CA CYS A 64 9.72 11.23 3.30
C CYS A 64 10.92 10.32 3.60
N LYS A 65 11.34 10.22 4.86
CA LYS A 65 12.41 9.29 5.27
C LYS A 65 12.05 7.82 5.01
N GLN A 66 10.82 7.40 5.32
CA GLN A 66 10.36 6.03 5.07
C GLN A 66 10.37 5.67 3.57
N LEU A 67 10.12 6.65 2.70
CA LEU A 67 10.16 6.50 1.24
C LEU A 67 11.57 6.66 0.66
N GLY A 68 12.59 6.90 1.48
CA GLY A 68 13.98 7.05 1.04
C GLY A 68 14.35 8.44 0.54
N TYR A 69 13.53 9.46 0.80
CA TYR A 69 13.81 10.86 0.49
C TYR A 69 14.50 11.60 1.64
N SER A 70 15.03 12.78 1.35
CA SER A 70 15.41 13.73 2.40
C SER A 70 14.17 14.16 3.21
N PRO A 71 14.33 14.57 4.48
CA PRO A 71 13.26 15.23 5.23
C PRO A 71 12.74 16.47 4.48
N TYR A 72 11.48 16.83 4.72
CA TYR A 72 10.81 17.99 4.12
C TYR A 72 11.43 19.31 4.60
#